data_AF-A0A5C3M373-F1
#
_entry.id   AF-A0A5C3M373-F1
#
_cell.length_a   1.000
_cell.length_b   1.000
_cell.length_c   1.000
_cell.angle_alpha   90.00
_cell.angle_beta   90.00
_cell.angle_gamma   90.00
#
_symmetry.space_group_name_H-M   'P 1'
#
loop_
_entity.id
_entity.type
_entity.pdbx_description
1 polymer ?
#
loop_
_entity_poly.entity_id
_entity_poly.type
_entity_poly.pdbx_seq_one_letter_code
_entity_poly.pdbx_strand_id
1 'polypeptide(L)'
;MVATGSLAYCIICMANHDLDEFRSFNCGHCFCLPCIELMFTNENGSRKAHYDCPGCRARIQRKDEHRIYIEIVDQKKAFVECVVEGLDKMDADSKLISVKKAEGKIKTARDKAEGDQELMIQLYQAILSFKERIIPVFTEIESHHAELAALKLSLAQSQAHVSTLEKQAKRVSVLEREASRLRAELREMDNQREMALGLAESAKDEVMTAREKVDVHVKRASDLEKDKKRMADQLEVHMNAANRNKVKMKALKDQIKTINERLEAKEREVQEAQEASQRHDYSDFNEYDGYELQSSQHPAPSFSRNAHTVNPSHHHRQQHNENTGPSFAFEAMPQPGFEFGGSWGQPLPARGTITKVGVDGKSRIVKAGVTAMKNMVTSTTLAPANVLKKKNANGNALGFPISLDRKGKPIAPVQMGPKHTIRVKY
;
A
#
# COMPACT_ATOMS: atom_id res chain seq x y z
N MET A 1 10.77 -101.66 -2.47
CA MET A 1 12.25 -101.66 -2.47
C MET A 1 12.71 -101.76 -1.02
N VAL A 2 13.82 -102.44 -0.74
CA VAL A 2 14.41 -102.38 0.61
C VAL A 2 15.09 -101.01 0.74
N ALA A 3 14.68 -100.23 1.74
CA ALA A 3 15.38 -98.99 2.05
C ALA A 3 16.76 -99.36 2.63
N THR A 4 17.83 -99.07 1.88
CA THR A 4 19.19 -99.11 2.43
C THR A 4 19.30 -97.99 3.45
N GLY A 5 19.32 -98.34 4.74
CA GLY A 5 19.47 -97.39 5.84
C GLY A 5 20.65 -96.47 5.60
N SER A 6 20.44 -95.17 5.73
CA SER A 6 21.53 -94.21 5.66
C SER A 6 22.37 -94.33 6.92
N LEU A 7 23.51 -94.99 6.81
CA LEU A 7 24.43 -95.18 7.93
C LEU A 7 25.23 -93.88 8.17
N ALA A 8 25.35 -93.49 9.43
CA ALA A 8 26.19 -92.40 9.89
C ALA A 8 27.19 -92.90 10.96
N TYR A 9 28.35 -92.25 11.02
CA TYR A 9 29.46 -92.65 11.88
C TYR A 9 29.45 -91.89 13.20
N CYS A 10 29.42 -92.60 14.34
CA CYS A 10 29.41 -91.99 15.66
C CYS A 10 30.84 -91.92 16.23
N ILE A 11 31.33 -90.71 16.47
CA ILE A 11 32.71 -90.48 16.95
C ILE A 11 32.97 -90.92 18.40
N ILE A 12 31.96 -91.38 19.14
CA ILE A 12 32.10 -91.85 20.53
C ILE A 12 32.41 -93.35 20.57
N CYS A 13 31.57 -94.19 19.94
CA CYS A 13 31.80 -95.63 19.82
C CYS A 13 32.69 -96.02 18.62
N MET A 14 32.96 -95.08 17.71
CA MET A 14 33.69 -95.30 16.46
C MET A 14 33.03 -96.34 15.53
N ALA A 15 31.69 -96.46 15.60
CA ALA A 15 30.88 -97.38 14.81
C ALA A 15 29.88 -96.65 13.90
N ASN A 16 29.41 -97.36 12.87
CA ASN A 16 28.30 -96.93 12.01
C ASN A 16 26.97 -97.37 12.63
N HIS A 17 25.99 -96.46 12.64
CA HIS A 17 24.63 -96.68 13.11
C HIS A 17 23.64 -96.12 12.07
N ASP A 18 22.39 -96.60 12.07
CA ASP A 18 21.34 -95.98 11.25
C ASP A 18 21.12 -94.51 11.66
N LEU A 19 20.88 -93.64 10.69
CA LEU A 19 20.65 -92.20 10.91
C LEU A 19 19.52 -91.93 11.92
N ASP A 20 18.52 -92.80 11.99
CA ASP A 20 17.41 -92.71 12.95
C ASP A 20 17.83 -92.93 14.41
N GLU A 21 18.99 -93.55 14.66
CA GLU A 21 19.60 -93.61 15.99
C GLU A 21 20.33 -92.31 16.35
N PHE A 22 20.63 -91.42 15.40
CA PHE A 22 21.36 -90.18 15.72
C PHE A 22 20.46 -89.10 16.31
N ARG A 23 21.00 -88.39 17.31
CA ARG A 23 20.48 -87.08 17.72
C ARG A 23 21.55 -86.02 17.46
N SER A 24 21.14 -84.87 16.94
CA SER A 24 21.95 -83.66 16.93
C SER A 24 21.71 -82.85 18.21
N PHE A 25 22.71 -82.05 18.60
CA PHE A 25 22.61 -81.10 19.71
C PHE A 25 22.78 -79.66 19.20
N ASN A 26 22.38 -78.68 20.02
CA ASN A 26 22.53 -77.24 19.74
C ASN A 26 23.97 -76.79 19.35
N CYS A 27 24.98 -77.62 19.60
CA CYS A 27 26.38 -77.40 19.20
C CYS A 27 26.73 -77.96 17.79
N GLY A 28 25.74 -78.40 17.01
CA GLY A 28 25.91 -78.92 15.64
C GLY A 28 26.51 -80.32 15.54
N HIS A 29 26.81 -80.97 16.67
CA HIS A 29 27.39 -82.32 16.70
C HIS A 29 26.31 -83.38 16.92
N CYS A 30 26.53 -84.56 16.35
CA CYS A 30 25.58 -85.66 16.31
C CYS A 30 26.20 -86.95 16.84
N PHE A 31 25.44 -87.72 17.62
CA PHE A 31 25.88 -88.99 18.21
C PHE A 31 24.75 -90.03 18.13
N CYS A 32 25.08 -91.33 18.09
CA CYS A 32 24.09 -92.39 18.16
C CYS A 32 23.48 -92.51 19.57
N LEU A 33 22.21 -92.91 19.64
CA LEU A 33 21.42 -92.98 20.87
C LEU A 33 22.09 -93.80 21.98
N PRO A 34 22.70 -94.98 21.74
CA PRO A 34 23.39 -95.73 22.80
C PRO A 34 24.55 -94.95 23.45
N CYS A 35 25.27 -94.13 22.69
CA CYS A 35 26.34 -93.28 23.23
C CYS A 35 25.79 -92.07 24.00
N ILE A 36 24.64 -91.53 23.59
CA ILE A 36 23.93 -90.46 24.30
C ILE A 36 23.40 -90.98 25.63
N GLU A 37 22.75 -92.13 25.62
CA GLU A 37 22.24 -92.76 26.84
C GLU A 37 23.38 -93.10 27.80
N LEU A 38 24.47 -93.71 27.34
CA LEU A 38 25.66 -93.95 28.16
C LEU A 38 26.29 -92.66 28.72
N MET A 39 26.26 -91.55 27.95
CA MET A 39 26.75 -90.25 28.41
C MET A 39 25.89 -89.69 29.56
N PHE A 40 24.57 -89.79 29.46
CA PHE A 40 23.63 -89.24 30.46
C PHE A 40 23.24 -90.20 31.60
N THR A 41 23.65 -91.48 31.57
CA THR A 41 23.31 -92.49 32.60
C THR A 41 24.44 -92.87 33.55
N ASN A 42 25.69 -92.44 33.29
CA ASN A 42 26.84 -92.72 34.17
C ASN A 42 26.85 -91.86 35.45
N GLU A 43 25.75 -91.88 36.21
CA GLU A 43 25.51 -91.07 37.41
C GLU A 43 26.23 -91.60 38.67
N ASN A 44 27.55 -91.82 38.60
CA ASN A 44 28.37 -92.09 39.79
C ASN A 44 28.56 -90.80 40.64
N GLY A 45 27.48 -90.36 41.29
CA GLY A 45 27.45 -89.44 42.44
C GLY A 45 27.67 -87.94 42.19
N SER A 46 28.23 -87.54 41.06
CA SER A 46 28.56 -86.14 40.75
C SER A 46 27.38 -85.37 40.14
N ARG A 47 26.76 -84.44 40.91
CA ARG A 47 25.61 -83.60 40.50
C ARG A 47 25.91 -82.54 39.41
N LYS A 48 26.53 -82.92 38.30
CA LYS A 48 26.76 -82.02 37.15
C LYS A 48 25.55 -82.03 36.23
N ALA A 49 24.72 -81.00 36.30
CA ALA A 49 23.53 -80.82 35.45
C ALA A 49 23.84 -80.55 33.95
N HIS A 50 25.11 -80.59 33.55
CA HIS A 50 25.60 -80.31 32.20
C HIS A 50 26.73 -81.28 31.85
N TYR A 51 26.70 -81.78 30.62
CA TYR A 51 27.77 -82.58 30.03
C TYR A 51 28.44 -81.77 28.92
N ASP A 52 29.74 -81.97 28.69
CA ASP A 52 30.48 -81.27 27.63
C ASP A 52 30.53 -82.17 26.38
N CYS A 53 30.13 -81.64 25.23
CA CYS A 53 30.07 -82.36 23.95
C CYS A 53 31.43 -82.98 23.58
N PRO A 54 31.52 -84.30 23.31
CA PRO A 54 32.79 -84.95 22.96
C PRO A 54 33.53 -84.36 21.75
N GLY A 55 32.81 -83.77 20.78
CA GLY A 55 33.42 -83.16 19.59
C GLY A 55 34.00 -81.75 19.84
N CYS A 56 33.23 -80.86 20.48
CA CYS A 56 33.57 -79.43 20.58
C CYS A 56 33.63 -78.86 22.00
N ARG A 57 33.37 -79.69 23.03
CA ARG A 57 33.31 -79.33 24.46
C ARG A 57 32.30 -78.24 24.82
N ALA A 58 31.37 -77.90 23.93
CA ALA A 58 30.22 -77.07 24.26
C ALA A 58 29.29 -77.81 25.22
N ARG A 59 28.73 -77.11 26.21
CA ARG A 59 27.77 -77.71 27.15
C ARG A 59 26.50 -78.14 26.41
N ILE A 60 26.07 -79.37 26.68
CA ILE A 60 24.84 -79.98 26.17
C ILE A 60 24.00 -80.53 27.33
N GLN A 61 22.68 -80.51 27.17
CA GLN A 61 21.70 -81.09 28.08
C GLN A 61 20.86 -82.11 27.30
N ARG A 62 20.34 -83.15 27.97
CA ARG A 62 19.55 -84.20 27.27
C ARG A 62 18.33 -83.62 26.54
N LYS A 63 17.68 -82.59 27.10
CA LYS A 63 16.58 -81.85 26.46
C LYS A 63 16.95 -81.13 25.15
N ASP A 64 18.25 -80.97 24.87
CA ASP A 64 18.77 -80.33 23.67
C ASP A 64 18.98 -81.37 22.53
N GLU A 65 18.57 -82.62 22.73
CA GLU A 65 18.64 -83.70 21.73
C GLU A 65 17.53 -83.57 20.68
N HIS A 66 17.91 -83.46 19.42
CA HIS A 66 16.99 -83.32 18.28
C HIS A 66 17.13 -84.54 17.37
N ARG A 67 16.03 -85.19 17.00
CA ARG A 67 16.07 -86.26 15.98
C ARG A 67 16.36 -85.65 14.61
N ILE A 68 17.31 -86.26 13.89
CA ILE A 68 17.67 -85.82 12.55
C ILE A 68 16.67 -86.43 11.56
N TYR A 69 15.90 -85.58 10.87
CA TYR A 69 15.05 -85.98 9.76
C TYR A 69 15.74 -85.57 8.45
N ILE A 70 16.09 -86.54 7.61
CA ILE A 70 16.61 -86.29 6.25
C ILE A 70 15.68 -86.97 5.26
N GLU A 71 15.03 -86.16 4.42
CA GLU A 71 14.31 -86.66 3.25
C GLU A 71 15.28 -86.69 2.06
N ILE A 72 15.48 -87.86 1.47
CA ILE A 72 16.37 -88.05 0.32
C ILE A 72 15.55 -87.77 -0.96
N VAL A 73 15.40 -86.49 -1.28
CA VAL A 73 14.77 -86.01 -2.51
C VAL A 73 15.80 -86.02 -3.66
N ASP A 74 15.37 -86.33 -4.88
CA ASP A 74 16.21 -86.16 -6.08
C ASP A 74 16.66 -84.69 -6.19
N GLN A 75 17.95 -84.46 -6.42
CA GLN A 75 18.54 -83.13 -6.63
C GLN A 75 17.86 -82.35 -7.77
N LYS A 76 17.32 -83.04 -8.79
CA LYS A 76 16.48 -82.43 -9.83
C LYS A 76 15.19 -81.87 -9.23
N LYS A 77 14.41 -82.73 -8.56
CA LYS A 77 13.12 -82.40 -7.94
C LYS A 77 13.27 -81.28 -6.90
N ALA A 78 14.16 -81.43 -5.93
CA ALA A 78 14.41 -80.43 -4.90
C ALA A 78 14.87 -79.06 -5.48
N PHE A 79 15.59 -79.07 -6.61
CA PHE A 79 15.95 -77.82 -7.29
C PHE A 79 14.74 -77.16 -7.99
N VAL A 80 13.87 -77.95 -8.64
CA VAL A 80 12.64 -77.44 -9.27
C VAL A 80 11.68 -76.90 -8.20
N GLU A 81 11.45 -77.64 -7.12
CA GLU A 81 10.61 -77.21 -5.98
C GLU A 81 11.13 -75.91 -5.35
N CYS A 82 12.44 -75.77 -5.14
CA CYS A 82 13.06 -74.54 -4.67
C CYS A 82 12.90 -73.34 -5.64
N VAL A 83 12.69 -73.59 -6.94
CA VAL A 83 12.37 -72.56 -7.94
C VAL A 83 10.87 -72.24 -7.96
N VAL A 84 10.00 -73.24 -7.81
CA VAL A 84 8.53 -73.08 -7.68
C VAL A 84 8.20 -72.26 -6.42
N GLU A 85 8.69 -72.66 -5.25
CA GLU A 85 8.55 -71.87 -4.02
C GLU A 85 9.10 -70.45 -4.18
N GLY A 86 10.21 -70.30 -4.92
CA GLY A 86 10.83 -69.02 -5.20
C GLY A 86 10.00 -68.12 -6.11
N LEU A 87 9.12 -68.67 -6.94
CA LEU A 87 8.17 -67.93 -7.79
C LEU A 87 6.90 -67.55 -7.03
N ASP A 88 6.39 -68.43 -6.18
CA ASP A 88 5.20 -68.15 -5.37
C ASP A 88 5.51 -67.12 -4.26
N LYS A 89 6.73 -67.11 -3.73
CA LYS A 89 7.22 -66.10 -2.77
C LYS A 89 7.65 -64.77 -3.40
N MET A 90 7.49 -64.58 -4.72
CA MET A 90 7.69 -63.28 -5.37
C MET A 90 6.36 -62.59 -5.66
N ASP A 91 6.30 -61.31 -5.35
CA ASP A 91 5.12 -60.44 -5.29
C ASP A 91 5.38 -59.07 -5.98
N ALA A 92 4.52 -58.08 -5.75
CA ALA A 92 4.67 -56.73 -6.29
C ALA A 92 5.89 -55.99 -5.71
N ASP A 93 6.20 -56.19 -4.42
CA ASP A 93 7.31 -55.56 -3.70
C ASP A 93 8.67 -56.23 -3.99
N SER A 94 8.66 -57.37 -4.70
CA SER A 94 9.85 -58.15 -5.01
C SER A 94 10.80 -57.42 -5.97
N LYS A 95 11.90 -56.94 -5.38
CA LYS A 95 13.00 -56.23 -6.04
C LYS A 95 13.35 -56.83 -7.42
N LEU A 96 13.43 -55.99 -8.44
CA LEU A 96 13.76 -56.35 -9.84
C LEU A 96 14.99 -57.27 -10.00
N ILE A 97 15.97 -57.18 -9.08
CA ILE A 97 17.15 -58.06 -9.05
C ILE A 97 16.77 -59.52 -8.76
N SER A 98 15.78 -59.75 -7.89
CA SER A 98 15.22 -61.09 -7.62
C SER A 98 14.51 -61.66 -8.84
N VAL A 99 13.66 -60.86 -9.50
CA VAL A 99 12.94 -61.26 -10.72
C VAL A 99 13.92 -61.64 -11.84
N LYS A 100 14.98 -60.83 -12.07
CA LYS A 100 16.05 -61.16 -13.04
C LYS A 100 16.86 -62.41 -12.66
N LYS A 101 17.04 -62.69 -11.37
CA LYS A 101 17.66 -63.95 -10.90
C LYS A 101 16.73 -65.16 -11.07
N ALA A 102 15.42 -64.96 -10.93
CA ALA A 102 14.42 -66.00 -11.16
C ALA A 102 14.38 -66.43 -12.63
N GLU A 103 14.48 -65.49 -13.58
CA GLU A 103 14.60 -65.81 -15.03
C GLU A 103 15.75 -66.80 -15.31
N GLY A 104 16.93 -66.57 -14.71
CA GLY A 104 18.07 -67.48 -14.81
C GLY A 104 17.81 -68.83 -14.13
N LYS A 105 17.23 -68.83 -12.93
CA LYS A 105 16.85 -70.06 -12.22
C LYS A 105 15.83 -70.91 -12.98
N ILE A 106 14.82 -70.29 -13.61
CA ILE A 106 13.79 -70.96 -14.42
C ILE A 106 14.43 -71.71 -15.59
N LYS A 107 15.40 -71.08 -16.29
CA LYS A 107 16.14 -71.72 -17.38
C LYS A 107 16.86 -72.97 -16.86
N THR A 108 17.68 -72.84 -15.81
CA THR A 108 18.35 -73.98 -15.18
C THR A 108 17.39 -75.05 -14.60
N ALA A 109 16.17 -74.67 -14.20
CA ALA A 109 15.17 -75.62 -13.72
C ALA A 109 14.58 -76.44 -14.89
N ARG A 110 14.22 -75.78 -16.00
CA ARG A 110 13.81 -76.43 -17.25
C ARG A 110 14.88 -77.42 -17.72
N ASP A 111 16.14 -76.97 -17.79
CA ASP A 111 17.25 -77.78 -18.30
C ASP A 111 17.50 -79.04 -17.44
N LYS A 112 17.15 -79.02 -16.14
CA LYS A 112 17.22 -80.18 -15.23
C LYS A 112 15.99 -81.07 -15.27
N ALA A 113 14.82 -80.48 -15.49
CA ALA A 113 13.53 -81.17 -15.63
C ALA A 113 13.34 -81.83 -17.01
N GLU A 114 14.27 -81.64 -17.95
CA GLU A 114 14.23 -82.36 -19.22
C GLU A 114 14.21 -83.88 -19.01
N GLY A 115 13.24 -84.54 -19.66
CA GLY A 115 12.90 -85.95 -19.46
C GLY A 115 11.85 -86.24 -18.36
N ASP A 116 11.55 -85.28 -17.47
CA ASP A 116 10.56 -85.42 -16.41
C ASP A 116 9.31 -84.57 -16.71
N GLN A 117 8.22 -85.24 -17.11
CA GLN A 117 6.98 -84.56 -17.47
C GLN A 117 6.25 -83.95 -16.26
N GLU A 118 6.41 -84.51 -15.06
CA GLU A 118 5.72 -84.01 -13.86
C GLU A 118 6.39 -82.71 -13.37
N LEU A 119 7.72 -82.71 -13.24
CA LEU A 119 8.48 -81.51 -12.87
C LEU A 119 8.31 -80.38 -13.89
N MET A 120 8.22 -80.71 -15.18
CA MET A 120 7.93 -79.73 -16.24
C MET A 120 6.52 -79.13 -16.12
N ILE A 121 5.50 -79.93 -15.74
CA ILE A 121 4.14 -79.43 -15.50
C ILE A 121 4.12 -78.51 -14.27
N GLN A 122 4.74 -78.91 -13.16
CA GLN A 122 4.81 -78.10 -11.93
C GLN A 122 5.52 -76.75 -12.19
N LEU A 123 6.66 -76.78 -12.87
CA LEU A 123 7.40 -75.56 -13.25
C LEU A 123 6.58 -74.65 -14.18
N TYR A 124 5.84 -75.22 -15.13
CA TYR A 124 4.98 -74.44 -16.03
C TYR A 124 3.80 -73.80 -15.29
N GLN A 125 3.16 -74.52 -14.36
CA GLN A 125 2.09 -73.98 -13.51
C GLN A 125 2.60 -72.83 -12.63
N ALA A 126 3.79 -72.95 -12.03
CA ALA A 126 4.40 -71.88 -11.25
C ALA A 126 4.73 -70.63 -12.09
N ILE A 127 5.17 -70.82 -13.35
CA ILE A 127 5.41 -69.73 -14.30
C ILE A 127 4.09 -69.03 -14.69
N LEU A 128 2.99 -69.78 -14.85
CA LEU A 128 1.66 -69.19 -15.10
C LEU A 128 1.15 -68.42 -13.87
N SER A 129 1.20 -69.00 -12.66
CA SER A 129 0.91 -68.32 -11.38
C SER A 129 1.67 -67.00 -11.26
N PHE A 130 2.98 -67.03 -11.49
CA PHE A 130 3.82 -65.83 -11.43
C PHE A 130 3.44 -64.79 -12.51
N LYS A 131 3.17 -65.24 -13.74
CA LYS A 131 2.74 -64.36 -14.84
C LYS A 131 1.40 -63.67 -14.54
N GLU A 132 0.42 -64.41 -14.04
CA GLU A 132 -0.91 -63.89 -13.70
C GLU A 132 -0.86 -62.89 -12.55
N ARG A 133 0.03 -63.11 -11.57
CA ARG A 133 0.24 -62.18 -10.45
C ARG A 133 1.07 -60.94 -10.81
N ILE A 134 2.02 -61.04 -11.74
CA ILE A 134 2.93 -59.91 -12.07
C ILE A 134 2.38 -58.97 -13.17
N ILE A 135 1.51 -59.44 -14.08
CA ILE A 135 0.94 -58.59 -15.14
C ILE A 135 0.12 -57.41 -14.57
N PRO A 136 -0.81 -57.60 -13.60
CA PRO A 136 -1.55 -56.50 -12.99
C PRO A 136 -0.64 -55.42 -12.38
N VAL A 137 0.47 -55.83 -11.74
CA VAL A 137 1.45 -54.91 -11.13
C VAL A 137 2.10 -54.02 -12.20
N PHE A 138 2.49 -54.59 -13.34
CA PHE A 138 3.05 -53.79 -14.43
C PHE A 138 2.00 -52.87 -15.07
N THR A 139 0.75 -53.32 -15.24
CA THR A 139 -0.35 -52.45 -15.70
C THR A 139 -0.61 -51.29 -14.73
N GLU A 140 -0.53 -51.53 -13.42
CA GLU A 140 -0.67 -50.49 -12.40
C GLU A 140 0.50 -49.49 -12.45
N ILE A 141 1.74 -49.96 -12.60
CA ILE A 141 2.94 -49.11 -12.78
C ILE A 141 2.82 -48.23 -14.03
N GLU A 142 2.32 -48.77 -15.15
CA GLU A 142 2.06 -47.99 -16.37
C GLU A 142 0.98 -46.93 -16.15
N SER A 143 -0.09 -47.26 -15.41
CA SER A 143 -1.13 -46.30 -15.00
C SER A 143 -0.56 -45.18 -14.13
N HIS A 144 0.21 -45.51 -13.08
CA HIS A 144 0.90 -44.53 -12.22
C HIS A 144 1.89 -43.66 -12.99
N HIS A 145 2.59 -44.22 -13.98
CA HIS A 145 3.49 -43.46 -14.85
C HIS A 145 2.73 -42.47 -15.75
N ALA A 146 1.55 -42.85 -16.27
CA ALA A 146 0.69 -41.98 -17.05
C ALA A 146 0.09 -40.85 -16.17
N GLU A 147 -0.37 -41.16 -14.96
CA GLU A 147 -0.87 -40.16 -14.01
C GLU A 147 0.25 -39.19 -13.60
N LEU A 148 1.44 -39.67 -13.25
CA LEU A 148 2.59 -38.82 -12.93
C LEU A 148 3.01 -37.92 -14.10
N ALA A 149 2.81 -38.34 -15.36
CA ALA A 149 3.03 -37.50 -16.53
C ALA A 149 1.95 -36.39 -16.65
N ALA A 150 0.68 -36.75 -16.47
CA ALA A 150 -0.44 -35.80 -16.48
C ALA A 150 -0.35 -34.77 -15.34
N LEU A 151 0.00 -35.19 -14.13
CA LEU A 151 0.21 -34.32 -12.97
C LEU A 151 1.38 -33.36 -13.18
N LYS A 152 2.51 -33.81 -13.78
CA LYS A 152 3.63 -32.93 -14.14
C LYS A 152 3.23 -31.88 -15.18
N LEU A 153 2.43 -32.26 -16.18
CA LEU A 153 1.91 -31.32 -17.18
C LEU A 153 0.96 -30.28 -16.56
N SER A 154 0.04 -30.73 -15.69
CA SER A 154 -0.87 -29.85 -14.95
C SER A 154 -0.13 -28.87 -14.03
N LEU A 155 0.90 -29.35 -13.32
CA LEU A 155 1.76 -28.50 -12.48
C LEU A 155 2.48 -27.43 -13.31
N ALA A 156 3.04 -27.78 -14.47
CA ALA A 156 3.69 -26.83 -15.37
C ALA A 156 2.71 -25.76 -15.92
N GLN A 157 1.49 -26.17 -16.28
CA GLN A 157 0.43 -25.24 -16.70
C GLN A 157 0.03 -24.29 -15.57
N SER A 158 -0.14 -24.80 -14.35
CA SER A 158 -0.46 -24.00 -13.16
C SER A 158 0.65 -22.99 -12.84
N GLN A 159 1.92 -23.40 -12.88
CA GLN A 159 3.07 -22.51 -12.70
C GLN A 159 3.14 -21.41 -13.78
N ALA A 160 2.84 -21.72 -15.04
CA ALA A 160 2.75 -20.72 -16.11
C ALA A 160 1.59 -19.72 -15.88
N HIS A 161 0.46 -20.19 -15.34
CA HIS A 161 -0.67 -19.34 -14.97
C HIS A 161 -0.31 -18.40 -13.80
N VAL A 162 0.32 -18.91 -12.73
CA VAL A 162 0.82 -18.10 -11.60
C VAL A 162 1.84 -17.04 -12.08
N SER A 163 2.81 -17.43 -12.91
CA SER A 163 3.77 -16.49 -13.52
C SER A 163 3.09 -15.39 -14.36
N THR A 164 1.92 -15.67 -14.93
CA THR A 164 1.12 -14.70 -15.69
C THR A 164 0.34 -13.77 -14.77
N LEU A 165 -0.31 -14.30 -13.73
CA LEU A 165 -1.00 -13.52 -12.69
C LEU A 165 -0.04 -12.59 -11.95
N GLU A 166 1.17 -13.03 -11.62
CA GLU A 166 2.19 -12.17 -11.02
C GLU A 166 2.53 -10.95 -11.89
N LYS A 167 2.67 -11.15 -13.21
CA LYS A 167 2.95 -10.05 -14.15
C LYS A 167 1.77 -9.08 -14.23
N GLN A 168 0.54 -9.58 -14.17
CA GLN A 168 -0.67 -8.77 -14.10
C GLN A 168 -0.74 -7.96 -12.79
N ALA A 169 -0.50 -8.60 -11.63
CA ALA A 169 -0.47 -7.93 -10.33
C ALA A 169 0.62 -6.83 -10.26
N LYS A 170 1.81 -7.10 -10.79
CA LYS A 170 2.89 -6.11 -10.93
C LYS A 170 2.48 -4.93 -11.82
N ARG A 171 1.72 -5.16 -12.90
CA ARG A 171 1.15 -4.09 -13.75
C ARG A 171 0.07 -3.28 -13.02
N VAL A 172 -0.85 -3.93 -12.29
CA VAL A 172 -1.87 -3.25 -11.47
C VAL A 172 -1.20 -2.34 -10.43
N SER A 173 -0.20 -2.84 -9.71
CA SER A 173 0.56 -2.05 -8.71
C SER A 173 1.34 -0.86 -9.31
N VAL A 174 1.64 -0.83 -10.61
CA VAL A 174 2.14 0.37 -11.30
C VAL A 174 1.00 1.37 -11.52
N LEU A 175 -0.12 0.91 -12.08
CA LEU A 175 -1.29 1.75 -12.40
C LEU A 175 -1.95 2.33 -11.15
N GLU A 176 -1.97 1.62 -10.02
CA GLU A 176 -2.47 2.11 -8.73
C GLU A 176 -1.63 3.28 -8.20
N ARG A 177 -0.30 3.20 -8.33
CA ARG A 177 0.60 4.30 -7.95
C ARG A 177 0.46 5.50 -8.87
N GLU A 178 0.29 5.27 -10.18
CA GLU A 178 0.04 6.35 -11.14
C GLU A 178 -1.33 7.02 -10.91
N ALA A 179 -2.39 6.26 -10.69
CA ALA A 179 -3.70 6.79 -10.33
C ALA A 179 -3.68 7.54 -8.99
N SER A 180 -2.85 7.11 -8.03
CA SER A 180 -2.64 7.81 -6.76
C SER A 180 -1.88 9.13 -6.95
N ARG A 181 -0.86 9.15 -7.83
CA ARG A 181 -0.14 10.37 -8.23
C ARG A 181 -1.09 11.37 -8.89
N LEU A 182 -1.88 10.93 -9.88
CA LEU A 182 -2.83 11.78 -10.60
C LEU A 182 -3.94 12.32 -9.70
N ARG A 183 -4.40 11.56 -8.69
CA ARG A 183 -5.37 12.06 -7.68
C ARG A 183 -4.76 13.11 -6.75
N ALA A 184 -3.47 13.02 -6.42
CA ALA A 184 -2.79 14.05 -5.63
C ALA A 184 -2.57 15.33 -6.47
N GLU A 185 -2.16 15.17 -7.73
CA GLU A 185 -2.00 16.25 -8.71
C GLU A 185 -3.32 16.99 -8.97
N LEU A 186 -4.44 16.26 -9.11
CA LEU A 186 -5.77 16.86 -9.26
C LEU A 186 -6.18 17.69 -8.04
N ARG A 187 -5.99 17.17 -6.81
CA ARG A 187 -6.29 17.92 -5.58
C ARG A 187 -5.46 19.18 -5.44
N GLU A 188 -4.19 19.15 -5.86
CA GLU A 188 -3.33 20.33 -5.85
C GLU A 188 -3.81 21.39 -6.86
N MET A 189 -4.28 20.97 -8.04
CA MET A 189 -4.92 21.87 -9.01
C MET A 189 -6.24 22.45 -8.50
N ASP A 190 -7.07 21.66 -7.79
CA ASP A 190 -8.30 22.15 -7.15
C ASP A 190 -7.99 23.16 -6.03
N ASN A 191 -7.01 22.89 -5.15
CA ASN A 191 -6.53 23.85 -4.14
C ASN A 191 -6.07 25.17 -4.79
N GLN A 192 -5.29 25.09 -5.87
CA GLN A 192 -4.80 26.27 -6.59
C GLN A 192 -5.94 27.06 -7.26
N ARG A 193 -6.96 26.37 -7.78
CA ARG A 193 -8.17 27.00 -8.30
C ARG A 193 -8.95 27.73 -7.21
N GLU A 194 -9.11 27.13 -6.03
CA GLU A 194 -9.82 27.75 -4.90
C GLU A 194 -9.07 28.97 -4.35
N MET A 195 -7.74 28.91 -4.24
CA MET A 195 -6.92 30.09 -3.91
C MET A 195 -7.06 31.20 -4.97
N ALA A 196 -7.07 30.85 -6.27
CA ALA A 196 -7.24 31.83 -7.34
C ALA A 196 -8.64 32.47 -7.33
N LEU A 197 -9.69 31.71 -6.99
CA LEU A 197 -11.05 32.23 -6.82
C LEU A 197 -11.13 33.21 -5.63
N GLY A 198 -10.60 32.84 -4.46
CA GLY A 198 -10.58 33.72 -3.28
C GLY A 198 -9.80 35.02 -3.51
N LEU A 199 -8.69 34.97 -4.26
CA LEU A 199 -7.97 36.18 -4.69
C LEU A 199 -8.78 37.04 -5.67
N ALA A 200 -9.51 36.42 -6.60
CA ALA A 200 -10.39 37.14 -7.53
C ALA A 200 -11.60 37.79 -6.83
N GLU A 201 -12.15 37.15 -5.79
CA GLU A 201 -13.21 37.71 -4.96
C GLU A 201 -12.71 38.88 -4.11
N SER A 202 -11.55 38.75 -3.43
CA SER A 202 -10.93 39.86 -2.70
C SER A 202 -10.64 41.06 -3.61
N ALA A 203 -10.08 40.83 -4.80
CA ALA A 203 -9.79 41.89 -5.77
C ALA A 203 -11.06 42.55 -6.33
N LYS A 204 -12.14 41.79 -6.53
CA LYS A 204 -13.46 42.31 -6.91
C LYS A 204 -14.01 43.23 -5.82
N ASP A 205 -13.93 42.83 -4.56
CA ASP A 205 -14.48 43.61 -3.44
C ASP A 205 -13.62 44.86 -3.16
N GLU A 206 -12.30 44.79 -3.32
CA GLU A 206 -11.41 45.96 -3.37
C GLU A 206 -11.82 46.95 -4.48
N VAL A 207 -12.07 46.46 -5.70
CA VAL A 207 -12.55 47.28 -6.82
C VAL A 207 -13.94 47.89 -6.55
N MET A 208 -14.83 47.17 -5.85
CA MET A 208 -16.13 47.71 -5.45
C MET A 208 -16.00 48.83 -4.43
N THR A 209 -15.24 48.64 -3.34
CA THR A 209 -15.01 49.73 -2.36
C THR A 209 -14.22 50.91 -2.94
N ALA A 210 -13.38 50.67 -3.96
CA ALA A 210 -12.71 51.73 -4.71
C ALA A 210 -13.71 52.54 -5.56
N ARG A 211 -14.67 51.87 -6.23
CA ARG A 211 -15.76 52.53 -6.97
C ARG A 211 -16.65 53.37 -6.06
N GLU A 212 -17.05 52.85 -4.90
CA GLU A 212 -17.84 53.60 -3.91
C GLU A 212 -17.13 54.89 -3.46
N LYS A 213 -15.81 54.81 -3.20
CA LYS A 213 -14.99 55.99 -2.88
C LYS A 213 -14.94 56.98 -4.04
N VAL A 214 -14.77 56.50 -5.28
CA VAL A 214 -14.81 57.35 -6.48
C VAL A 214 -16.17 58.04 -6.63
N ASP A 215 -17.29 57.35 -6.44
CA ASP A 215 -18.63 57.94 -6.51
C ASP A 215 -18.84 59.01 -5.43
N VAL A 216 -18.33 58.80 -4.21
CA VAL A 216 -18.33 59.83 -3.14
C VAL A 216 -17.48 61.03 -3.53
N HIS A 217 -16.29 60.82 -4.12
CA HIS A 217 -15.44 61.92 -4.60
C HIS A 217 -16.08 62.68 -5.78
N VAL A 218 -16.74 61.99 -6.72
CA VAL A 218 -17.46 62.60 -7.85
C VAL A 218 -18.63 63.45 -7.36
N LYS A 219 -19.43 62.95 -6.41
CA LYS A 219 -20.51 63.73 -5.77
C LYS A 219 -19.95 64.99 -5.10
N ARG A 220 -18.92 64.84 -4.25
CA ARG A 220 -18.27 65.97 -3.57
C ARG A 220 -17.67 66.99 -4.53
N ALA A 221 -17.09 66.56 -5.65
CA ALA A 221 -16.59 67.46 -6.69
C ALA A 221 -17.73 68.21 -7.40
N SER A 222 -18.85 67.53 -7.69
CA SER A 222 -20.05 68.16 -8.24
C SER A 222 -20.63 69.24 -7.30
N ASP A 223 -20.68 68.97 -6.00
CA ASP A 223 -21.17 69.94 -5.02
C ASP A 223 -20.23 71.15 -4.84
N LEU A 224 -18.92 70.91 -4.78
CA LEU A 224 -17.92 72.00 -4.75
C LEU A 224 -17.96 72.88 -6.00
N GLU A 225 -18.26 72.33 -7.18
CA GLU A 225 -18.42 73.12 -8.41
C GLU A 225 -19.71 73.96 -8.40
N LYS A 226 -20.79 73.48 -7.77
CA LYS A 226 -22.03 74.27 -7.55
C LYS A 226 -21.76 75.43 -6.60
N ASP A 227 -21.07 75.21 -5.48
CA ASP A 227 -20.71 76.26 -4.53
C ASP A 227 -19.71 77.27 -5.14
N LYS A 228 -18.72 76.79 -5.90
CA LYS A 228 -17.80 77.64 -6.68
C LYS A 228 -18.56 78.53 -7.67
N LYS A 229 -19.53 77.98 -8.40
CA LYS A 229 -20.40 78.78 -9.27
C LYS A 229 -21.20 79.81 -8.48
N ARG A 230 -21.88 79.41 -7.41
CA ARG A 230 -22.65 80.30 -6.53
C ARG A 230 -21.82 81.46 -5.98
N MET A 231 -20.56 81.20 -5.60
CA MET A 231 -19.62 82.23 -5.14
C MET A 231 -19.16 83.16 -6.28
N ALA A 232 -19.00 82.65 -7.50
CA ALA A 232 -18.73 83.47 -8.69
C ALA A 232 -19.93 84.37 -9.05
N ASP A 233 -21.15 83.82 -9.05
CA ASP A 233 -22.40 84.56 -9.27
C ASP A 233 -22.55 85.69 -8.21
N GLN A 234 -22.24 85.41 -6.94
CA GLN A 234 -22.21 86.41 -5.86
C GLN A 234 -21.13 87.47 -6.08
N LEU A 235 -19.91 87.08 -6.46
CA LEU A 235 -18.82 88.01 -6.74
C LEU A 235 -19.18 88.96 -7.89
N GLU A 236 -19.80 88.46 -8.97
CA GLU A 236 -20.30 89.30 -10.06
C GLU A 236 -21.37 90.29 -9.57
N VAL A 237 -22.35 89.85 -8.77
CA VAL A 237 -23.35 90.74 -8.17
C VAL A 237 -22.70 91.84 -7.32
N HIS A 238 -21.69 91.50 -6.51
CA HIS A 238 -20.94 92.46 -5.70
C HIS A 238 -20.08 93.40 -6.55
N MET A 239 -19.41 92.93 -7.61
CA MET A 239 -18.69 93.78 -8.56
C MET A 239 -19.63 94.75 -9.28
N ASN A 240 -20.78 94.27 -9.73
CA ASN A 240 -21.81 95.11 -10.37
C ASN A 240 -22.47 96.08 -9.39
N ALA A 241 -22.59 95.75 -8.10
CA ALA A 241 -22.97 96.69 -7.05
C ALA A 241 -21.88 97.75 -6.79
N ALA A 242 -20.62 97.33 -6.67
CA ALA A 242 -19.47 98.22 -6.47
C ALA A 242 -19.28 99.19 -7.64
N ASN A 243 -19.43 98.72 -8.89
CA ASN A 243 -19.38 99.58 -10.08
C ASN A 243 -20.53 100.60 -10.10
N ARG A 244 -21.77 100.18 -9.80
CA ARG A 244 -22.92 101.11 -9.66
C ARG A 244 -22.69 102.14 -8.54
N ASN A 245 -22.12 101.72 -7.41
CA ASN A 245 -21.78 102.62 -6.31
C ASN A 245 -20.60 103.54 -6.65
N LYS A 246 -19.62 103.11 -7.47
CA LYS A 246 -18.54 103.94 -8.00
C LYS A 246 -19.06 105.02 -8.95
N VAL A 247 -20.02 104.69 -9.81
CA VAL A 247 -20.71 105.66 -10.68
C VAL A 247 -21.53 106.65 -9.84
N LYS A 248 -22.31 106.18 -8.86
CA LYS A 248 -23.03 107.05 -7.92
C LYS A 248 -22.09 107.96 -7.12
N MET A 249 -20.97 107.43 -6.62
CA MET A 249 -19.95 108.21 -5.90
C MET A 249 -19.27 109.25 -6.79
N LYS A 250 -19.06 108.95 -8.09
CA LYS A 250 -18.60 109.97 -9.03
C LYS A 250 -19.66 111.06 -9.20
N ALA A 251 -20.90 110.70 -9.51
CA ALA A 251 -21.99 111.68 -9.68
C ALA A 251 -22.24 112.53 -8.42
N LEU A 252 -22.12 111.94 -7.22
CA LEU A 252 -22.21 112.66 -5.94
C LEU A 252 -21.00 113.58 -5.71
N LYS A 253 -19.78 113.18 -6.09
CA LYS A 253 -18.61 114.08 -6.08
C LYS A 253 -18.74 115.22 -7.07
N ASP A 254 -19.25 114.94 -8.26
CA ASP A 254 -19.54 115.96 -9.29
C ASP A 254 -20.62 116.94 -8.78
N GLN A 255 -21.68 116.44 -8.12
CA GLN A 255 -22.69 117.29 -7.44
C GLN A 255 -22.13 118.10 -6.28
N ILE A 256 -21.30 117.52 -5.41
CA ILE A 256 -20.62 118.24 -4.32
C ILE A 256 -19.73 119.34 -4.91
N LYS A 257 -19.01 119.07 -6.01
CA LYS A 257 -18.22 120.10 -6.71
C LYS A 257 -19.10 121.25 -7.20
N THR A 258 -20.22 120.97 -7.86
CA THR A 258 -21.15 122.02 -8.32
C THR A 258 -21.86 122.76 -7.17
N ILE A 259 -22.08 122.11 -6.02
CA ILE A 259 -22.60 122.77 -4.81
C ILE A 259 -21.53 123.66 -4.18
N ASN A 260 -20.27 123.21 -4.11
CA ASN A 260 -19.16 124.01 -3.62
C ASN A 260 -18.89 125.20 -4.55
N GLU A 261 -18.88 125.02 -5.87
CA GLU A 261 -18.77 126.12 -6.85
C GLU A 261 -19.91 127.15 -6.70
N ARG A 262 -21.12 126.71 -6.31
CA ARG A 262 -22.25 127.58 -5.96
C ARG A 262 -22.11 128.23 -4.59
N LEU A 263 -21.52 127.56 -3.60
CA LEU A 263 -21.22 128.13 -2.29
C LEU A 263 -20.12 129.17 -2.43
N GLU A 264 -18.99 128.88 -3.07
CA GLU A 264 -17.93 129.85 -3.38
C GLU A 264 -18.42 131.05 -4.21
N ALA A 265 -19.46 130.87 -5.04
CA ALA A 265 -20.12 131.97 -5.74
C ALA A 265 -21.03 132.79 -4.80
N LYS A 266 -21.80 132.13 -3.92
CA LYS A 266 -22.66 132.80 -2.92
C LYS A 266 -21.88 133.42 -1.76
N GLU A 267 -20.74 132.88 -1.39
CA GLU A 267 -19.80 133.45 -0.44
C GLU A 267 -19.12 134.67 -1.03
N ARG A 268 -18.82 134.69 -2.34
CA ARG A 268 -18.46 135.93 -3.05
C ARG A 268 -19.60 136.94 -3.09
N GLU A 269 -20.83 136.56 -3.43
CA GLU A 269 -21.97 137.48 -3.36
C GLU A 269 -22.21 138.02 -1.93
N VAL A 270 -22.02 137.18 -0.89
CA VAL A 270 -22.17 137.57 0.51
C VAL A 270 -21.00 138.43 0.99
N GLN A 271 -19.78 138.18 0.52
CA GLN A 271 -18.62 139.01 0.80
C GLN A 271 -18.74 140.38 0.09
N GLU A 272 -19.15 140.41 -1.18
CA GLU A 272 -19.51 141.64 -1.90
C GLU A 272 -20.67 142.38 -1.20
N ALA A 273 -21.66 141.66 -0.65
CA ALA A 273 -22.73 142.27 0.15
C ALA A 273 -22.27 142.76 1.54
N GLN A 274 -21.30 142.11 2.17
CA GLN A 274 -20.69 142.57 3.43
C GLN A 274 -19.80 143.80 3.19
N GLU A 275 -19.00 143.81 2.12
CA GLU A 275 -18.21 144.96 1.68
C GLU A 275 -19.12 146.14 1.25
N ALA A 276 -20.31 145.86 0.71
CA ALA A 276 -21.36 146.86 0.44
C ALA A 276 -22.13 147.32 1.69
N SER A 277 -22.09 146.57 2.79
CA SER A 277 -22.84 146.85 4.03
C SER A 277 -21.97 147.40 5.18
N GLN A 278 -20.64 147.41 5.03
CA GLN A 278 -19.71 147.95 6.04
C GLN A 278 -19.33 149.42 5.77
N ARG A 279 -20.32 150.31 5.92
CA ARG A 279 -20.10 151.74 6.22
C ARG A 279 -21.14 152.20 7.27
N HIS A 280 -20.66 152.51 8.48
CA HIS A 280 -21.43 152.93 9.68
C HIS A 280 -22.33 151.84 10.30
N ASP A 281 -22.47 151.71 11.64
CA ASP A 281 -21.63 152.20 12.76
C ASP A 281 -22.01 151.50 14.09
N TYR A 282 -21.04 151.26 15.01
CA TYR A 282 -21.22 150.83 16.43
C TYR A 282 -22.10 149.58 16.72
N SER A 283 -22.16 148.92 17.89
CA SER A 283 -21.42 148.85 19.17
C SER A 283 -21.72 147.46 19.79
N ASP A 284 -20.77 146.71 20.34
CA ASP A 284 -20.45 146.55 21.79
C ASP A 284 -21.46 145.70 22.63
N PHE A 285 -21.06 145.25 23.83
CA PHE A 285 -21.67 144.27 24.75
C PHE A 285 -21.59 142.78 24.30
N ASN A 286 -20.95 141.86 25.06
CA ASN A 286 -21.42 141.15 26.29
C ASN A 286 -22.56 140.13 26.00
N GLU A 287 -22.70 138.95 26.62
CA GLU A 287 -22.08 138.35 27.83
C GLU A 287 -22.60 136.90 28.02
N TYR A 288 -22.07 136.15 29.01
CA TYR A 288 -22.61 134.89 29.58
C TYR A 288 -22.51 133.59 28.73
N ASP A 289 -22.78 132.40 29.29
CA ASP A 289 -21.98 131.62 30.27
C ASP A 289 -22.39 130.12 30.20
N GLY A 290 -21.55 129.19 30.68
CA GLY A 290 -21.86 127.75 30.82
C GLY A 290 -21.88 126.92 29.51
N TYR A 291 -21.94 125.58 29.55
CA TYR A 291 -22.12 124.67 30.70
C TYR A 291 -21.31 123.38 30.53
N GLU A 292 -20.92 122.77 31.66
CA GLU A 292 -20.18 121.51 31.76
C GLU A 292 -21.10 120.33 32.16
N LEU A 293 -21.10 119.22 31.39
CA LEU A 293 -21.54 117.86 31.81
C LEU A 293 -20.99 116.86 30.76
N GLN A 294 -20.14 115.86 31.04
CA GLN A 294 -20.17 114.73 32.01
C GLN A 294 -20.98 113.49 31.57
N SER A 295 -20.61 112.33 32.14
CA SER A 295 -21.26 111.00 32.05
C SER A 295 -21.03 110.22 30.74
N SER A 296 -20.65 108.92 30.73
CA SER A 296 -20.19 107.99 31.78
C SER A 296 -19.17 107.02 31.14
N GLN A 297 -18.04 106.67 31.77
CA GLN A 297 -17.86 105.67 32.83
C GLN A 297 -18.16 104.20 32.47
N HIS A 298 -17.17 103.37 32.83
CA HIS A 298 -17.03 101.89 32.81
C HIS A 298 -18.20 101.12 33.53
N PRO A 299 -18.35 99.77 33.45
CA PRO A 299 -17.26 98.77 33.41
C PRO A 299 -17.50 97.40 32.71
N ALA A 300 -16.50 96.51 32.86
CA ALA A 300 -16.60 95.05 32.74
C ALA A 300 -17.23 94.45 34.04
N PRO A 301 -17.48 93.12 34.22
CA PRO A 301 -17.04 91.93 33.47
C PRO A 301 -18.27 91.08 32.99
N SER A 302 -18.40 89.73 32.99
CA SER A 302 -17.63 88.61 33.56
C SER A 302 -17.95 87.24 32.91
N PHE A 303 -17.17 86.23 33.32
CA PHE A 303 -17.32 84.79 33.06
C PHE A 303 -18.75 84.21 33.01
N SER A 304 -18.93 83.22 32.14
CA SER A 304 -19.62 81.98 32.51
C SER A 304 -18.83 80.77 32.01
N ARG A 305 -18.46 79.87 32.93
CA ARG A 305 -18.12 78.48 32.58
C ARG A 305 -19.42 77.70 32.54
N ASN A 306 -19.63 76.86 31.53
CA ASN A 306 -20.30 75.60 31.77
C ASN A 306 -19.70 74.50 30.90
N ALA A 307 -19.12 73.49 31.54
CA ALA A 307 -18.71 72.26 30.89
C ALA A 307 -19.82 71.24 31.09
N HIS A 308 -20.43 70.76 30.00
CA HIS A 308 -21.30 69.59 30.04
C HIS A 308 -20.82 68.52 29.07
N THR A 309 -20.06 67.59 29.63
CA THR A 309 -19.77 66.28 29.03
C THR A 309 -21.03 65.42 29.05
N VAL A 310 -21.77 65.39 27.94
CA VAL A 310 -22.87 64.46 27.65
C VAL A 310 -22.70 64.10 26.16
N ASN A 311 -22.12 62.98 25.74
CA ASN A 311 -22.24 61.59 26.19
C ASN A 311 -23.67 61.02 26.19
N PRO A 312 -24.23 60.69 25.02
CA PRO A 312 -25.33 59.73 24.88
C PRO A 312 -24.76 58.30 24.71
N SER A 313 -24.11 57.77 25.74
CA SER A 313 -23.76 56.34 25.77
C SER A 313 -24.97 55.52 26.21
N HIS A 314 -25.28 54.49 25.40
CA HIS A 314 -25.99 53.27 25.78
C HIS A 314 -27.49 53.31 26.12
N HIS A 315 -28.20 52.32 25.53
CA HIS A 315 -29.47 51.73 25.98
C HIS A 315 -30.73 52.64 25.90
N HIS A 316 -31.93 52.16 25.55
CA HIS A 316 -32.36 50.81 25.16
C HIS A 316 -33.63 50.89 24.29
N ARG A 317 -33.65 50.24 23.11
CA ARG A 317 -34.89 49.65 22.59
C ARG A 317 -34.60 48.47 21.66
N GLN A 318 -34.56 47.27 22.24
CA GLN A 318 -34.93 46.08 21.47
C GLN A 318 -36.42 46.20 21.13
N GLN A 319 -36.74 46.57 19.90
CA GLN A 319 -37.98 46.09 19.31
C GLN A 319 -37.64 44.80 18.58
N HIS A 320 -38.04 43.68 19.17
CA HIS A 320 -38.48 42.56 18.34
C HIS A 320 -39.62 43.12 17.49
N ASN A 321 -39.43 43.15 16.18
CA ASN A 321 -40.52 43.20 15.23
C ASN A 321 -40.28 42.08 14.23
N GLU A 322 -41.11 41.06 14.32
CA GLU A 322 -41.10 39.91 13.42
C GLU A 322 -41.66 40.35 12.04
N ASN A 323 -41.49 39.50 11.04
CA ASN A 323 -42.26 39.51 9.79
C ASN A 323 -42.41 40.87 9.07
N THR A 324 -41.50 41.16 8.14
CA THR A 324 -41.83 41.13 6.69
C THR A 324 -40.60 41.47 5.86
N GLY A 325 -39.84 40.45 5.44
CA GLY A 325 -38.94 40.61 4.29
C GLY A 325 -39.78 40.69 3.01
N PRO A 326 -39.46 41.57 2.03
CA PRO A 326 -40.13 41.56 0.75
C PRO A 326 -39.83 40.24 0.03
N SER A 327 -40.85 39.39 -0.10
CA SER A 327 -40.77 38.14 -0.85
C SER A 327 -40.58 38.44 -2.33
N PHE A 328 -39.33 38.48 -2.79
CA PHE A 328 -39.02 38.39 -4.20
C PHE A 328 -39.34 36.97 -4.69
N ALA A 329 -40.58 36.79 -5.14
CA ALA A 329 -41.01 35.59 -5.84
C ALA A 329 -40.20 35.46 -7.14
N PHE A 330 -39.10 34.71 -7.10
CA PHE A 330 -38.30 34.40 -8.29
C PHE A 330 -39.01 33.31 -9.09
N GLU A 331 -39.96 33.73 -9.92
CA GLU A 331 -40.91 32.92 -10.70
C GLU A 331 -40.22 32.18 -11.89
N ALA A 332 -39.14 31.45 -11.59
CA ALA A 332 -38.31 30.76 -12.59
C ALA A 332 -37.57 29.51 -12.07
N MET A 333 -37.79 29.06 -10.82
CA MET A 333 -37.24 27.77 -10.34
C MET A 333 -38.27 26.64 -10.48
N PRO A 334 -37.97 25.54 -11.21
CA PRO A 334 -38.83 24.37 -11.27
C PRO A 334 -38.83 23.63 -9.92
N GLN A 335 -39.97 23.04 -9.56
CA GLN A 335 -40.16 22.36 -8.28
C GLN A 335 -39.30 21.08 -8.16
N PRO A 336 -38.83 20.72 -6.95
CA PRO A 336 -38.15 19.45 -6.69
C PRO A 336 -39.15 18.28 -6.66
N GLY A 337 -39.70 17.94 -7.84
CA GLY A 337 -40.65 16.86 -8.06
C GLY A 337 -40.55 16.28 -9.47
N PHE A 338 -39.40 16.45 -10.14
CA PHE A 338 -39.19 15.99 -11.51
C PHE A 338 -38.90 14.48 -11.52
N GLU A 339 -39.95 13.66 -11.53
CA GLU A 339 -39.83 12.22 -11.72
C GLU A 339 -39.17 11.93 -13.07
N PHE A 340 -37.96 11.35 -13.03
CA PHE A 340 -37.20 11.02 -14.24
C PHE A 340 -37.74 9.72 -14.87
N GLY A 341 -38.96 9.78 -15.40
CA GLY A 341 -39.62 8.76 -16.20
C GLY A 341 -38.94 8.57 -17.57
N GLY A 342 -37.64 8.24 -17.55
CA GLY A 342 -36.73 8.26 -18.70
C GLY A 342 -35.88 7.00 -18.77
N SER A 343 -36.51 5.90 -19.21
CA SER A 343 -35.91 4.58 -19.40
C SER A 343 -34.60 4.58 -20.20
N TRP A 344 -33.45 4.48 -19.51
CA TRP A 344 -32.13 4.25 -20.13
C TRP A 344 -31.32 3.11 -19.49
N GLY A 345 -32.00 2.13 -18.88
CA GLY A 345 -31.63 0.73 -19.10
C GLY A 345 -32.24 0.30 -20.44
N GLN A 346 -31.63 -0.55 -21.27
CA GLN A 346 -30.48 -1.47 -21.15
C GLN A 346 -29.86 -1.67 -22.56
N PRO A 347 -28.84 -2.54 -22.82
CA PRO A 347 -28.16 -3.48 -21.92
C PRO A 347 -26.61 -3.38 -21.91
N LEU A 348 -26.01 -4.09 -20.95
CA LEU A 348 -24.62 -4.55 -21.05
C LEU A 348 -24.51 -5.58 -22.18
N PRO A 349 -23.52 -5.48 -23.10
CA PRO A 349 -23.29 -6.52 -24.11
C PRO A 349 -22.87 -7.83 -23.43
N ALA A 350 -23.49 -8.94 -23.82
CA ALA A 350 -23.30 -10.23 -23.20
C ALA A 350 -21.88 -10.80 -23.40
N ARG A 351 -21.43 -11.59 -22.42
CA ARG A 351 -20.13 -12.25 -22.37
C ARG A 351 -20.06 -13.44 -23.35
N GLY A 352 -19.82 -13.15 -24.64
CA GLY A 352 -19.84 -14.14 -25.72
C GLY A 352 -18.45 -14.60 -26.22
N THR A 353 -18.22 -15.91 -26.15
CA THR A 353 -17.30 -16.75 -26.96
C THR A 353 -16.12 -16.11 -27.70
N ILE A 354 -14.89 -16.51 -27.31
CA ILE A 354 -13.68 -16.34 -28.12
C ILE A 354 -13.70 -17.30 -29.31
N THR A 355 -13.97 -16.81 -30.51
CA THR A 355 -13.69 -17.54 -31.76
C THR A 355 -12.25 -17.27 -32.22
N LYS A 356 -11.49 -18.35 -32.50
CA LYS A 356 -10.18 -18.24 -33.15
C LYS A 356 -10.39 -17.97 -34.64
N VAL A 357 -9.91 -16.82 -35.12
CA VAL A 357 -9.54 -16.60 -36.52
C VAL A 357 -8.08 -16.14 -36.52
N GLY A 358 -7.25 -16.74 -37.37
CA GLY A 358 -5.82 -16.46 -37.41
C GLY A 358 -5.43 -15.54 -38.57
N VAL A 359 -4.14 -15.20 -38.63
CA VAL A 359 -3.36 -14.85 -39.84
C VAL A 359 -4.03 -13.80 -40.75
N ASP A 360 -3.62 -12.53 -40.74
CA ASP A 360 -2.41 -12.14 -41.47
C ASP A 360 -1.93 -10.68 -41.21
N GLY A 361 -0.73 -10.35 -41.72
CA GLY A 361 -0.52 -9.11 -42.48
C GLY A 361 -0.26 -7.74 -41.80
N LYS A 362 1.01 -7.31 -41.86
CA LYS A 362 1.48 -5.94 -42.22
C LYS A 362 1.18 -4.74 -41.29
N SER A 363 2.22 -4.38 -40.53
CA SER A 363 2.79 -3.03 -40.33
C SER A 363 2.01 -1.77 -40.78
N ARG A 364 1.77 -0.86 -39.83
CA ARG A 364 2.11 0.58 -39.98
C ARG A 364 2.37 1.24 -38.63
N ILE A 365 3.64 1.54 -38.34
CA ILE A 365 4.04 2.33 -37.16
C ILE A 365 3.87 3.81 -37.52
N VAL A 366 2.82 4.45 -37.01
CA VAL A 366 2.63 5.90 -37.11
C VAL A 366 3.34 6.58 -35.95
N LYS A 367 4.48 7.21 -36.22
CA LYS A 367 5.18 8.06 -35.23
C LYS A 367 4.45 9.40 -35.09
N ALA A 368 3.58 9.51 -34.10
CA ALA A 368 3.13 10.82 -33.62
C ALA A 368 4.29 11.51 -32.87
N GLY A 369 4.72 12.67 -33.35
CA GLY A 369 5.79 13.44 -32.71
C GLY A 369 5.27 14.23 -31.52
N VAL A 370 5.87 14.04 -30.34
CA VAL A 370 5.64 14.92 -29.18
C VAL A 370 6.66 16.04 -29.21
N THR A 371 6.22 17.25 -29.56
CA THR A 371 7.08 18.45 -29.64
C THR A 371 7.52 18.88 -28.25
N ALA A 372 8.83 18.84 -27.97
CA ALA A 372 9.37 19.19 -26.66
C ALA A 372 9.40 20.71 -26.45
N MET A 373 8.45 21.25 -25.66
CA MET A 373 8.59 22.59 -25.09
C MET A 373 9.57 22.55 -23.91
N LYS A 374 10.78 23.06 -24.15
CA LYS A 374 11.69 23.47 -23.07
C LYS A 374 11.12 24.72 -22.41
N ASN A 375 11.08 24.76 -21.08
CA ASN A 375 11.12 26.02 -20.34
C ASN A 375 12.17 25.92 -19.23
N MET A 376 13.02 26.93 -19.15
CA MET A 376 14.04 27.06 -18.11
C MET A 376 13.45 27.79 -16.91
N VAL A 377 13.52 27.18 -15.72
CA VAL A 377 13.52 27.94 -14.46
C VAL A 377 14.70 27.44 -13.63
N THR A 378 15.73 28.28 -13.53
CA THR A 378 16.88 28.06 -12.65
C THR A 378 16.61 28.68 -11.28
N SER A 379 16.47 27.85 -10.24
CA SER A 379 16.43 28.31 -8.85
C SER A 379 17.49 27.59 -8.03
N THR A 380 18.53 28.32 -7.66
CA THR A 380 19.67 27.83 -6.88
C THR A 380 19.42 28.06 -5.40
N THR A 381 19.32 27.01 -4.58
CA THR A 381 19.42 27.17 -3.11
C THR A 381 20.10 25.98 -2.42
N LEU A 382 21.29 26.30 -1.92
CA LEU A 382 22.13 25.66 -0.92
C LEU A 382 21.49 24.57 -0.03
N ALA A 383 22.22 23.45 0.12
CA ALA A 383 22.00 22.48 1.19
C ALA A 383 22.68 22.92 2.51
N PRO A 384 22.28 22.32 3.65
CA PRO A 384 23.24 21.92 4.67
C PRO A 384 23.31 20.39 4.81
N ALA A 385 24.52 19.85 4.91
CA ALA A 385 24.73 18.44 5.19
C ALA A 385 24.53 18.15 6.69
N ASN A 386 23.97 16.99 7.03
CA ASN A 386 24.03 16.46 8.39
C ASN A 386 24.25 14.93 8.38
N VAL A 387 25.31 14.48 9.04
CA VAL A 387 25.79 13.09 8.97
C VAL A 387 25.28 12.31 10.18
N LEU A 388 24.26 11.46 9.98
CA LEU A 388 23.82 10.50 10.98
C LEU A 388 24.34 9.09 10.70
N LYS A 389 24.94 8.49 11.73
CA LYS A 389 25.75 7.27 11.63
C LYS A 389 24.84 6.05 11.41
N LYS A 390 25.10 5.29 10.35
CA LYS A 390 24.37 4.07 9.96
C LYS A 390 24.60 2.92 10.96
N LYS A 391 23.81 2.88 12.02
CA LYS A 391 23.86 1.85 13.07
C LYS A 391 23.23 0.55 12.54
N ASN A 392 24.03 -0.34 11.97
CA ASN A 392 23.58 -1.64 11.47
C ASN A 392 23.09 -2.54 12.64
N ALA A 393 21.78 -2.51 12.91
CA ALA A 393 21.14 -3.53 13.72
C ALA A 393 20.98 -4.81 12.89
N ASN A 394 21.75 -5.86 13.19
CA ASN A 394 21.48 -7.20 12.67
C ASN A 394 20.21 -7.75 13.35
N GLY A 395 19.05 -7.40 12.79
CA GLY A 395 17.76 -7.98 13.17
C GLY A 395 17.69 -9.44 12.74
N ASN A 396 18.27 -10.33 13.55
CA ASN A 396 18.32 -11.77 13.28
C ASN A 396 16.96 -12.45 13.60
N ALA A 397 15.91 -12.00 12.92
CA ALA A 397 14.59 -12.59 12.98
C ALA A 397 14.58 -13.97 12.29
N LEU A 398 13.77 -14.90 12.82
CA LEU A 398 13.57 -16.26 12.31
C LEU A 398 14.77 -17.24 12.49
N GLY A 399 15.24 -17.37 13.73
CA GLY A 399 15.31 -18.68 14.40
C GLY A 399 16.30 -19.76 13.94
N PHE A 400 17.10 -19.56 12.88
CA PHE A 400 18.11 -20.54 12.48
C PHE A 400 19.35 -20.49 13.39
N PRO A 401 19.82 -21.63 13.97
CA PRO A 401 20.92 -21.67 14.92
C PRO A 401 22.33 -21.58 14.29
N ILE A 402 22.43 -21.23 13.00
CA ILE A 402 23.69 -21.16 12.25
C ILE A 402 23.84 -19.75 11.66
N SER A 403 24.87 -19.02 12.07
CA SER A 403 25.19 -17.70 11.52
C SER A 403 25.75 -17.82 10.10
N LEU A 404 25.08 -17.21 9.12
CA LEU A 404 25.48 -17.22 7.71
C LEU A 404 26.11 -15.88 7.28
N ASP A 405 27.07 -15.94 6.36
CA ASP A 405 27.70 -14.78 5.73
C ASP A 405 26.80 -14.15 4.64
N ARG A 406 27.26 -13.05 4.04
CA ARG A 406 26.53 -12.36 2.94
C ARG A 406 26.40 -13.21 1.65
N LYS A 407 26.95 -14.42 1.61
CA LYS A 407 26.86 -15.38 0.50
C LYS A 407 26.16 -16.68 0.92
N GLY A 408 25.53 -16.72 2.10
CA GLY A 408 24.79 -17.88 2.61
C GLY A 408 25.66 -19.01 3.18
N LYS A 409 26.95 -18.77 3.47
CA LYS A 409 27.88 -19.78 4.02
C LYS A 409 27.99 -19.68 5.55
N PRO A 410 28.14 -20.79 6.30
CA PRO A 410 28.38 -20.73 7.74
C PRO A 410 29.63 -19.91 8.08
N ILE A 411 29.49 -18.97 9.02
CA ILE A 411 30.60 -18.13 9.52
C ILE A 411 31.49 -18.93 10.50
N ALA A 412 30.90 -19.84 11.26
CA ALA A 412 31.58 -20.73 12.20
C ALA A 412 31.64 -22.17 11.65
N PRO A 413 32.67 -22.97 12.02
CA PRO A 413 32.73 -24.38 11.66
C PRO A 413 31.56 -25.15 12.29
N VAL A 414 30.66 -25.67 11.45
CA VAL A 414 29.54 -26.49 11.91
C VAL A 414 30.05 -27.86 12.31
N GLN A 415 29.91 -28.22 13.59
CA GLN A 415 30.25 -29.55 14.09
C GLN A 415 29.22 -30.58 13.60
N MET A 416 29.50 -31.15 12.43
CA MET A 416 28.88 -32.41 12.00
C MET A 416 29.09 -33.47 13.09
N GLY A 417 28.08 -34.31 13.32
CA GLY A 417 28.04 -35.27 14.43
C GLY A 417 29.17 -36.32 14.45
N PRO A 418 29.20 -37.19 15.48
CA PRO A 418 30.28 -38.16 15.68
C PRO A 418 30.55 -39.00 14.41
N LYS A 419 31.79 -38.95 13.94
CA LYS A 419 32.22 -39.63 12.71
C LYS A 419 32.23 -41.14 12.90
N HIS A 420 31.18 -41.83 12.48
CA HIS A 420 31.15 -43.29 12.39
C HIS A 420 32.13 -43.77 11.29
N THR A 421 33.34 -44.15 11.70
CA THR A 421 34.35 -44.76 10.82
C THR A 421 33.98 -46.21 10.52
N ILE A 422 33.31 -46.43 9.39
CA ILE A 422 33.04 -47.78 8.86
C ILE A 422 34.38 -48.41 8.45
N ARG A 423 34.93 -49.29 9.29
CA ARG A 423 36.04 -50.16 8.93
C ARG A 423 35.50 -51.30 8.05
N VAL A 424 35.62 -51.14 6.74
CA VAL A 424 35.50 -52.26 5.81
C VAL A 424 36.64 -53.25 6.13
N LYS A 425 36.28 -54.50 6.46
CA LYS A 425 37.23 -55.61 6.41
C LYS A 425 37.22 -56.14 4.97
N TYR A 426 38.42 -56.33 4.43
CA TYR A 426 38.66 -57.19 3.27
C TYR A 426 38.84 -58.64 3.76
#